data_AF-A0A4P5QEE5-F1
#
_entry.id   AF-A0A4P5QEE5-F1
#
_cell.length_a   1.000
_cell.length_b   1.000
_cell.length_c   1.000
_cell.angle_alpha   90.00
_cell.angle_beta   90.00
_cell.angle_gamma   90.00
#
_symmetry.space_group_name_H-M   'P 1'
#
loop_
_entity.id
_entity.type
_entity.pdbx_description
1 polymer ?
#
loop_
_entity_poly.entity_id
_entity_poly.type
_entity_poly.pdbx_seq_one_letter_code
_entity_poly.pdbx_strand_id
1 'polypeptide(L)'
;MKDHNHWLAVCRQLITEHHSKARKAWEGMNQRQRGVILHSAGLSARFCPYDWKDFNNRELRQLKRGIQRLRALANAFGSISDLDFVQPVLPVVVAEVSKPEQASLVIQAVLEARNKLKTGAITRNH
;
A
#
# COMPACT_ATOMS: atom_id res chain seq x y z
N MET A 1 -20.77 16.75 -34.50
CA MET A 1 -21.27 15.35 -34.34
C MET A 1 -20.81 14.87 -32.97
N LYS A 2 -21.66 14.25 -32.15
CA LYS A 2 -21.23 13.76 -30.84
C LYS A 2 -20.47 12.43 -31.00
N ASP A 3 -19.34 12.30 -30.31
CA ASP A 3 -18.44 11.14 -30.42
C ASP A 3 -19.08 9.82 -29.94
N HIS A 4 -18.56 8.70 -30.45
CA HIS A 4 -18.97 7.35 -30.09
C HIS A 4 -19.02 7.10 -28.57
N ASN A 5 -18.06 7.65 -27.82
CA ASN A 5 -18.00 7.56 -26.36
C ASN A 5 -19.19 8.24 -25.66
N HIS A 6 -19.75 9.30 -26.26
CA HIS A 6 -20.93 9.98 -25.73
C HIS A 6 -22.17 9.09 -25.81
N TRP A 7 -22.40 8.47 -26.98
CA TRP A 7 -23.54 7.57 -27.17
C TRP A 7 -23.45 6.30 -26.35
N LEU A 8 -22.24 5.74 -26.18
CA LEU A 8 -22.02 4.62 -25.24
C LEU A 8 -22.33 5.00 -23.79
N ALA A 9 -22.02 6.22 -23.36
CA ALA A 9 -22.35 6.69 -22.02
C ALA A 9 -23.86 6.85 -21.81
N VAL A 10 -24.57 7.39 -22.82
CA VAL A 10 -26.03 7.54 -22.82
C VAL A 10 -26.72 6.17 -22.79
N CYS A 11 -26.30 5.23 -23.63
CA CYS A 11 -26.85 3.87 -23.63
C CYS A 11 -26.57 3.14 -22.32
N ARG A 12 -25.38 3.31 -21.73
CA ARG A 12 -25.08 2.77 -20.38
C ARG A 12 -26.00 3.39 -19.34
N GLN A 13 -26.25 4.69 -19.36
CA GLN A 13 -27.19 5.34 -18.44
C GLN A 13 -28.62 4.79 -18.57
N LEU A 14 -29.10 4.58 -19.80
CA LEU A 14 -30.43 4.05 -20.08
C LEU A 14 -30.61 2.58 -19.68
N ILE A 15 -29.57 1.75 -19.82
CA ILE A 15 -29.66 0.30 -19.56
C ILE A 15 -29.26 -0.06 -18.12
N THR A 16 -28.36 0.70 -17.49
CA THR A 16 -27.81 0.39 -16.16
C THR A 16 -28.34 1.30 -15.06
N GLU A 17 -29.63 1.66 -15.14
CA GLU A 17 -30.28 2.73 -14.39
C GLU A 17 -29.82 2.85 -12.90
N HIS A 18 -29.42 1.77 -12.20
CA HIS A 18 -28.84 1.88 -10.85
C HIS A 18 -27.70 0.90 -10.48
N HIS A 19 -26.76 0.54 -11.37
CA HIS A 19 -25.64 -0.35 -10.98
C HIS A 19 -24.24 0.19 -11.30
N SER A 20 -23.92 1.40 -10.82
CA SER A 20 -22.51 1.80 -10.72
C SER A 20 -21.80 0.86 -9.76
N LYS A 21 -20.86 0.04 -10.26
CA LYS A 21 -20.01 -0.81 -9.41
C LYS A 21 -19.27 0.01 -8.35
N ALA A 22 -18.91 1.25 -8.67
CA ALA A 22 -18.28 2.18 -7.74
C ALA A 22 -19.24 2.63 -6.63
N ARG A 23 -20.52 2.85 -6.96
CA ARG A 23 -21.58 3.11 -5.98
C ARG A 23 -21.72 1.94 -5.00
N LYS A 24 -21.88 0.72 -5.53
CA LYS A 24 -22.01 -0.48 -4.70
C LYS A 24 -20.80 -0.68 -3.78
N ALA A 25 -19.60 -0.42 -4.30
CA ALA A 25 -18.38 -0.47 -3.50
C ALA A 25 -18.36 0.59 -2.39
N TRP A 26 -18.70 1.84 -2.70
CA TRP A 26 -18.76 2.93 -1.72
C TRP A 26 -19.78 2.69 -0.61
N GLU A 27 -20.99 2.26 -0.98
CA GLU A 27 -22.08 1.97 -0.05
C GLU A 27 -21.75 0.79 0.86
N GLY A 28 -20.98 -0.19 0.37
CA GLY A 28 -20.51 -1.33 1.17
C GLY A 28 -19.30 -1.03 2.08
N MET A 29 -18.69 0.15 1.99
CA MET A 29 -17.53 0.51 2.81
C MET A 29 -17.93 1.09 4.17
N ASN A 30 -17.17 0.75 5.21
CA ASN A 30 -17.27 1.40 6.52
C ASN A 30 -16.61 2.80 6.52
N GLN A 31 -16.85 3.58 7.58
CA GLN A 31 -16.34 4.95 7.67
C GLN A 31 -14.82 5.06 7.59
N ARG A 32 -14.07 4.10 8.14
CA ARG A 32 -12.60 4.11 8.08
C ARG A 32 -12.11 3.94 6.64
N GLN A 33 -12.68 2.98 5.91
CA GLN A 33 -12.37 2.75 4.49
C GLN A 33 -12.70 3.97 3.64
N ARG A 34 -13.88 4.58 3.85
CA ARG A 34 -14.26 5.83 3.16
C ARG A 34 -13.29 6.97 3.45
N GLY A 35 -12.83 7.09 4.70
CA GLY A 35 -11.83 8.08 5.11
C GLY A 35 -10.52 7.97 4.33
N VAL A 36 -9.99 6.75 4.14
CA VAL A 36 -8.77 6.51 3.35
C VAL A 36 -8.94 6.96 1.90
N ILE A 37 -10.07 6.60 1.28
CA ILE A 37 -10.36 7.01 -0.11
C ILE A 37 -10.47 8.53 -0.22
N LEU A 38 -11.23 9.17 0.68
CA LEU A 38 -11.39 10.64 0.67
C LEU A 38 -10.05 11.35 0.84
N HIS A 39 -9.21 10.88 1.77
CA HIS A 39 -7.88 11.44 1.98
C HIS A 39 -7.03 11.34 0.72
N SER A 40 -6.97 10.17 0.08
CA SER A 40 -6.21 9.99 -1.18
C SER A 40 -6.72 10.85 -2.35
N ALA A 41 -8.03 11.15 -2.34
CA ALA A 41 -8.70 12.01 -3.31
C ALA A 41 -8.50 13.50 -3.04
N GLY A 42 -7.92 13.87 -1.89
CA GLY A 42 -7.81 15.27 -1.43
C GLY A 42 -9.17 15.87 -1.07
N LEU A 43 -10.12 15.03 -0.66
CA LEU A 43 -11.47 15.41 -0.25
C LEU A 43 -11.57 15.46 1.28
N SER A 44 -12.40 16.38 1.79
CA SER A 44 -12.57 16.54 3.23
C SER A 44 -13.26 15.33 3.86
N ALA A 45 -12.86 14.99 5.09
CA ALA A 45 -13.47 13.93 5.88
C ALA A 45 -14.98 14.15 6.15
N ARG A 46 -15.48 15.39 6.01
CA ARG A 46 -16.91 15.72 6.12
C ARG A 46 -17.79 14.99 5.11
N PHE A 47 -17.20 14.47 4.03
CA PHE A 47 -17.91 13.70 3.01
C PHE A 47 -17.99 12.20 3.32
N CYS A 48 -17.46 11.75 4.47
CA CYS A 48 -17.56 10.36 4.89
C CYS A 48 -19.01 9.82 4.99
N PRO A 49 -19.99 10.58 5.53
CA PRO A 49 -21.38 10.13 5.59
C PRO A 49 -22.15 10.30 4.27
N TYR A 50 -21.55 10.87 3.21
CA TYR A 50 -22.25 11.08 1.95
C TYR A 50 -22.63 9.76 1.28
N ASP A 51 -23.82 9.72 0.69
CA ASP A 51 -24.19 8.69 -0.26
C ASP A 51 -23.53 8.98 -1.61
N TRP A 52 -23.44 7.94 -2.46
CA TRP A 52 -22.80 8.09 -3.77
C TRP A 52 -23.44 9.18 -4.65
N LYS A 53 -24.75 9.39 -4.50
CA LYS A 53 -25.54 10.39 -5.24
C LYS A 53 -25.27 11.84 -4.81
N ASP A 54 -24.72 12.04 -3.61
CA ASP A 54 -24.50 13.38 -3.06
C ASP A 54 -23.22 14.00 -3.62
N PHE A 55 -22.34 13.18 -4.22
CA PHE A 55 -21.15 13.66 -4.89
C PHE A 55 -21.46 14.27 -6.25
N ASN A 56 -20.91 15.44 -6.52
CA ASN A 56 -20.97 16.03 -7.84
C ASN A 56 -19.92 15.41 -8.80
N ASN A 57 -20.05 15.68 -10.09
CA ASN A 57 -19.16 15.14 -11.13
C ASN A 57 -17.67 15.52 -10.94
N ARG A 58 -17.35 16.61 -10.24
CA ARG A 58 -15.97 17.00 -9.95
C ARG A 58 -15.41 16.12 -8.83
N GLU A 59 -16.17 15.93 -7.76
CA GLU A 59 -15.81 15.07 -6.64
C GLU A 59 -15.69 13.60 -7.06
N LEU A 60 -16.60 13.09 -7.90
CA LEU A 60 -16.49 11.74 -8.46
C LEU A 60 -15.20 11.54 -9.27
N ARG A 61 -14.76 12.57 -10.01
CA ARG A 61 -13.46 12.54 -10.72
C ARG A 61 -12.28 12.57 -9.74
N GLN A 62 -12.39 13.31 -8.64
CA GLN A 62 -11.37 13.31 -7.57
C GLN A 62 -11.28 11.96 -6.88
N LEU A 63 -12.42 11.34 -6.53
CA LEU A 63 -12.49 9.99 -5.98
C LEU A 63 -11.81 8.98 -6.91
N LYS A 64 -12.11 9.02 -8.20
CA LYS A 64 -11.46 8.15 -9.20
C LYS A 64 -9.94 8.31 -9.20
N ARG A 65 -9.43 9.55 -9.16
CA ARG A 65 -7.99 9.83 -9.10
C ARG A 65 -7.37 9.36 -7.79
N GLY A 66 -8.06 9.54 -6.66
CA GLY A 66 -7.62 9.05 -5.35
C GLY A 66 -7.44 7.54 -5.33
N ILE A 67 -8.44 6.80 -5.84
CA ILE A 67 -8.38 5.33 -5.96
C ILE A 67 -7.21 4.89 -6.87
N GLN A 68 -6.97 5.59 -7.98
CA GLN A 68 -5.83 5.31 -8.85
C GLN A 68 -4.49 5.52 -8.14
N ARG A 69 -4.35 6.56 -7.30
CA ARG A 69 -3.16 6.78 -6.48
C ARG A 69 -2.97 5.68 -5.45
N LEU A 70 -4.03 5.27 -4.76
CA LEU A 70 -3.97 4.15 -3.82
C LEU A 70 -3.52 2.85 -4.50
N ARG A 71 -4.01 2.58 -5.71
CA ARG A 71 -3.58 1.42 -6.48
C ARG A 71 -2.09 1.50 -6.87
N ALA A 72 -1.62 2.67 -7.29
CA ALA A 72 -0.20 2.87 -7.60
C ALA A 72 0.69 2.68 -6.36
N LEU A 73 0.27 3.20 -5.20
CA LEU A 73 0.95 2.97 -3.93
C LEU A 73 0.96 1.49 -3.55
N ALA A 74 -0.18 0.81 -3.59
CA ALA A 74 -0.24 -0.63 -3.30
C ALA A 74 0.68 -1.43 -4.22
N ASN A 75 0.75 -1.10 -5.51
CA ASN A 75 1.67 -1.74 -6.45
C ASN A 75 3.14 -1.47 -6.10
N ALA A 76 3.49 -0.26 -5.65
CA ALA A 76 4.86 0.07 -5.26
C ALA A 76 5.34 -0.73 -4.05
N PHE A 77 4.43 -1.08 -3.14
CA PHE A 77 4.71 -1.95 -2.00
C PHE A 77 4.49 -3.45 -2.31
N GLY A 78 4.09 -3.81 -3.54
CA GLY A 78 3.69 -5.16 -3.89
C GLY A 78 4.81 -6.22 -3.84
N SER A 79 6.08 -5.79 -3.87
CA SER A 79 7.25 -6.67 -3.76
C SER A 79 7.88 -6.67 -2.36
N ILE A 80 7.33 -5.91 -1.42
CA ILE A 80 7.86 -5.79 -0.06
C ILE A 80 7.35 -6.97 0.77
N SER A 81 8.25 -7.65 1.45
CA SER A 81 7.95 -8.82 2.28
C SER A 81 7.57 -8.40 3.70
N ASP A 82 6.89 -9.27 4.44
CA ASP A 82 6.56 -9.00 5.86
C ASP A 82 7.81 -8.76 6.72
N LEU A 83 8.96 -9.33 6.32
CA LEU A 83 10.25 -9.14 7.00
C LEU A 83 10.75 -7.70 6.92
N ASP A 84 10.35 -6.94 5.91
CA ASP A 84 10.74 -5.53 5.75
C ASP A 84 9.99 -4.61 6.75
N PHE A 85 8.94 -5.11 7.41
CA PHE A 85 8.19 -4.39 8.45
C PHE A 85 8.62 -4.75 9.88
N VAL A 86 9.69 -5.52 10.03
CA VAL A 86 10.28 -5.84 11.34
C VAL A 86 11.42 -4.85 11.60
N GLN A 87 11.29 -4.06 12.66
CA GLN A 87 12.41 -3.24 13.11
C GLN A 87 13.53 -4.19 13.57
N PRO A 88 14.75 -4.10 13.00
CA PRO A 88 15.84 -4.94 13.46
C PRO A 88 16.05 -4.63 14.93
N VAL A 89 15.87 -5.64 15.78
CA VAL A 89 16.39 -5.62 17.14
C VAL A 89 17.90 -5.74 16.98
N LEU A 90 18.54 -4.60 16.67
CA LEU A 90 19.96 -4.49 16.92
C LEU A 90 20.11 -4.82 18.40
N PRO A 91 20.96 -5.78 18.78
CA PRO A 91 21.30 -5.89 20.18
C PRO A 91 21.74 -4.49 20.59
N VAL A 92 21.00 -3.91 21.53
CA VAL A 92 21.55 -2.81 22.33
C VAL A 92 22.75 -3.47 22.98
N VAL A 93 23.91 -3.35 22.32
CA VAL A 93 25.19 -3.53 22.96
C VAL A 93 25.20 -2.37 23.93
N VAL A 94 24.53 -2.57 25.07
CA VAL A 94 24.77 -1.81 26.28
C VAL A 94 26.27 -1.90 26.41
N ALA A 95 26.93 -0.77 26.16
CA ALA A 95 28.34 -0.65 26.19
C ALA A 95 28.80 -0.78 27.65
N GLU A 96 28.75 -2.01 28.17
CA GLU A 96 29.67 -2.50 29.18
C GLU A 96 30.74 -3.33 28.44
N VAL A 97 31.33 -2.75 27.39
CA VAL A 97 32.65 -3.20 26.92
C VAL A 97 33.67 -2.53 27.82
N SER A 98 33.81 -3.05 29.04
CA SER A 98 34.88 -2.61 29.94
C SER A 98 36.26 -3.16 29.50
N LYS A 99 36.35 -3.98 28.44
CA LYS A 99 37.63 -4.48 27.88
C LYS A 99 37.61 -4.60 26.34
N PRO A 100 38.49 -3.89 25.62
CA PRO A 100 38.49 -3.83 24.15
C PRO A 100 38.82 -5.16 23.44
N GLU A 101 39.46 -6.11 24.13
CA GLU A 101 39.83 -7.42 23.56
C GLU A 101 38.61 -8.31 23.25
N GLN A 102 37.54 -8.21 24.04
CA GLN A 102 36.36 -9.06 23.87
C GLN A 102 35.48 -8.61 22.70
N ALA A 103 35.46 -7.30 22.39
CA ALA A 103 34.71 -6.77 21.25
C ALA A 103 35.29 -7.25 19.90
N SER A 104 36.62 -7.37 19.80
CA SER A 104 37.29 -7.85 18.57
C SER A 104 36.93 -9.31 18.28
N LEU A 105 36.86 -10.15 19.31
CA LEU A 105 36.51 -11.56 19.19
C LEU A 105 35.05 -11.77 18.76
N VAL A 106 34.13 -10.97 19.29
CA VAL A 106 32.71 -11.03 18.91
C VAL A 106 32.52 -10.61 17.44
N ILE A 107 33.19 -9.54 17.01
CA ILE A 107 33.12 -9.07 15.61
C ILE A 107 33.71 -10.12 14.66
N GLN A 108 34.85 -10.72 15.00
CA GLN A 108 35.46 -11.83 14.24
C GLN A 108 34.51 -13.03 14.11
N ALA A 109 33.91 -13.47 15.21
CA ALA A 109 32.99 -14.61 15.22
C ALA A 109 31.73 -14.36 14.35
N VAL A 110 31.19 -13.13 14.38
CA VAL A 110 30.04 -12.76 13.54
C VAL A 110 30.42 -12.72 12.06
N LEU A 111 31.60 -12.21 11.72
CA LEU A 111 32.10 -12.19 10.34
C LEU A 111 32.36 -13.60 9.81
N GLU A 112 32.92 -14.51 10.62
CA GLU A 112 33.12 -15.90 10.25
C GLU A 112 31.81 -16.65 10.04
N ALA A 113 30.82 -16.48 10.93
CA ALA A 113 29.50 -17.07 10.77
C ALA A 113 28.81 -16.59 9.48
N ARG A 114 28.91 -15.30 9.17
CA ARG A 114 28.39 -14.72 7.93
C ARG A 114 29.07 -15.31 6.69
N ASN A 115 30.38 -15.50 6.72
CA ASN A 115 31.13 -16.07 5.59
C ASN A 115 30.82 -17.56 5.38
N LYS A 116 30.63 -18.34 6.45
CA LYS A 116 30.19 -19.75 6.37
C LYS A 116 28.79 -19.89 5.76
N LEU A 117 27.88 -18.96 6.06
CA LEU A 117 26.55 -18.93 5.44
C LEU A 117 26.61 -18.58 3.95
N LYS A 118 27.56 -17.73 3.53
CA LYS A 118 27.78 -17.40 2.12
C LYS A 118 28.41 -18.55 1.32
N THR A 119 29.33 -19.33 1.92
CA THR A 119 29.97 -20.47 1.24
C THR A 119 29.10 -21.72 1.23
N GLY A 120 28.31 -21.96 2.28
CA GLY A 120 27.37 -23.09 2.34
C GLY A 120 26.19 -23.00 1.35
N ALA A 121 25.89 -21.81 0.84
CA ALA A 121 24.90 -21.61 -0.23
C ALA A 121 25.42 -22.03 -1.62
N ILE A 122 26.74 -22.23 -1.80
CA ILE A 122 27.36 -22.54 -3.10
C ILE A 122 27.47 -24.06 -3.33
N THR A 123 27.40 -24.91 -2.29
CA THR A 123 27.63 -26.37 -2.41
C THR A 123 26.37 -27.24 -2.42
N ARG A 124 25.16 -26.68 -2.50
CA ARG A 124 23.94 -27.45 -2.81
C ARG A 124 23.56 -27.26 -4.27
N ASN A 125 24.30 -27.89 -5.16
CA ASN A 125 23.86 -28.30 -6.50
C ASN A 125 24.91 -29.26 -7.06
N HIS A 126 24.75 -30.55 -6.79
CA HIS A 126 25.06 -31.65 -7.70
C HIS A 126 24.24 -32.87 -7.29
#